data_AF-A0A7S1EZ47-F1
#
_entry.id   AF-A0A7S1EZ47-F1
#
_cell.length_a   1.000
_cell.length_b   1.000
_cell.length_c   1.000
_cell.angle_alpha   90.00
_cell.angle_beta   90.00
_cell.angle_gamma   90.00
#
_symmetry.space_group_name_H-M   'P 1'
#
loop_
_entity.id
_entity.type
_entity.pdbx_description
1 polymer ?
#
loop_
_entity_poly.entity_id
_entity_poly.type
_entity_poly.pdbx_seq_one_letter_code
_entity_poly.pdbx_strand_id
1 'polypeptide(L)'
;HLMAGQMHITKRDGRQVPVMFDKITVRIRALCTGLSPDYVDPVSITQKVVEGFYNGITSSQVDTLAAETCAYMSQRHHDFSTLAARIAISNLHKNTRAS
;
A
#
# COMPACT_ATOMS: atom_id res chain seq x y z
N HIS A 1 -6.03 24.67 -0.45
CA HIS A 1 -7.21 24.36 -1.27
C HIS A 1 -6.71 23.67 -2.53
N LEU A 2 -6.55 22.34 -2.49
CA LEU A 2 -6.06 21.56 -3.63
C LEU A 2 -7.25 21.19 -4.50
N MET A 3 -7.19 21.65 -5.75
CA MET A 3 -8.20 21.40 -6.78
C MET A 3 -8.34 19.89 -6.99
N ALA A 4 -9.45 19.34 -6.52
CA ALA A 4 -9.84 17.95 -6.64
C ALA A 4 -10.26 17.61 -8.08
N GLY A 5 -9.31 17.61 -9.01
CA GLY A 5 -9.40 16.68 -10.14
C GLY A 5 -9.30 15.28 -9.56
N GLN A 6 -10.39 14.53 -9.57
CA GLN A 6 -10.55 13.25 -8.85
C GLN A 6 -9.38 12.30 -9.11
N MET A 7 -8.44 12.23 -8.16
CA MET A 7 -7.35 11.26 -8.21
C MET A 7 -7.96 9.86 -8.19
N HIS A 8 -7.65 9.09 -9.23
CA HIS A 8 -8.17 7.74 -9.40
C HIS A 8 -7.06 6.70 -9.43
N ILE A 9 -7.38 5.50 -8.94
CA ILE A 9 -6.56 4.30 -9.07
C ILE A 9 -7.03 3.53 -10.29
N THR A 10 -6.10 3.17 -11.17
CA THR A 10 -6.36 2.29 -12.31
C THR A 10 -6.26 0.83 -11.86
N LYS A 11 -7.37 0.11 -11.91
CA LYS A 11 -7.43 -1.33 -11.62
C LYS A 11 -6.79 -2.13 -12.76
N ARG A 12 -6.50 -3.42 -12.50
CA ARG A 12 -5.89 -4.32 -13.49
C ARG A 12 -6.78 -4.57 -14.71
N ASP A 13 -8.10 -4.47 -14.53
CA ASP A 13 -9.11 -4.58 -15.59
C ASP A 13 -9.30 -3.26 -16.37
N GLY A 14 -8.49 -2.24 -16.10
CA GLY A 14 -8.57 -0.92 -16.73
C GLY A 14 -9.59 0.03 -16.10
N ARG A 15 -10.41 -0.43 -15.14
CA ARG A 15 -11.39 0.43 -14.46
C ARG A 15 -10.71 1.47 -13.59
N GLN A 16 -11.22 2.69 -13.61
CA GLN A 16 -10.78 3.75 -12.72
C GLN A 16 -11.71 3.81 -11.51
N VAL A 17 -11.12 3.83 -10.32
CA VAL A 17 -11.86 4.00 -9.07
C VAL A 17 -11.29 5.19 -8.31
N PRO A 18 -12.09 5.92 -7.51
CA PRO A 18 -11.53 6.94 -6.63
C PRO A 18 -10.50 6.30 -5.69
N VAL A 19 -9.49 7.08 -5.29
CA VAL A 19 -8.59 6.69 -4.21
C VAL A 19 -9.41 6.52 -2.93
N MET A 20 -9.45 5.30 -2.40
CA MET A 20 -10.16 4.97 -1.17
C MET A 20 -9.14 4.63 -0.08
N PHE A 21 -8.87 5.59 0.79
CA PHE A 21 -7.90 5.45 1.88
C PHE A 21 -8.17 4.20 2.74
N ASP A 22 -9.41 4.03 3.19
CA ASP A 22 -9.80 2.91 4.06
C ASP A 22 -9.50 1.54 3.44
N LYS A 23 -9.68 1.40 2.12
CA LYS A 23 -9.39 0.14 1.41
C LYS A 23 -7.90 -0.18 1.42
N ILE A 24 -7.04 0.83 1.34
CA ILE A 24 -5.58 0.66 1.41
C ILE A 24 -5.19 0.28 2.84
N THR A 25 -5.74 0.98 3.84
CA THR A 25 -5.47 0.69 5.26
C THR A 25 -5.90 -0.72 5.65
N VAL A 26 -7.09 -1.16 5.24
CA VAL A 26 -7.57 -2.54 5.49
C VAL A 26 -6.62 -3.57 4.90
N ARG A 27 -6.12 -3.34 3.68
CA ARG A 27 -5.17 -4.24 3.01
C ARG A 27 -3.83 -4.30 3.75
N ILE A 28 -3.29 -3.18 4.20
CA ILE A 28 -2.05 -3.14 5.00
C ILE A 28 -2.27 -3.84 6.33
N ARG A 29 -3.37 -3.54 7.03
CA ARG A 29 -3.72 -4.12 8.34
C ARG A 29 -3.79 -5.65 8.29
N ALA A 30 -4.36 -6.22 7.22
CA ALA A 30 -4.43 -7.67 7.04
C ALA A 30 -3.04 -8.35 6.97
N LEU A 31 -1.99 -7.60 6.63
CA LEU A 31 -0.61 -8.09 6.55
C LEU A 31 0.19 -7.81 7.83
N CYS A 32 -0.39 -7.13 8.82
CA CYS A 32 0.27 -6.78 10.09
C CYS A 32 0.15 -7.85 11.18
N THR A 33 -0.45 -9.02 10.90
CA THR A 33 -0.61 -10.10 11.88
C THR A 33 0.73 -10.51 12.51
N GLY A 34 0.82 -10.44 13.83
CA GLY A 34 2.02 -10.80 14.59
C GLY A 34 3.18 -9.79 14.50
N LEU A 35 2.94 -8.58 13.98
CA LEU A 35 3.90 -7.47 14.04
C LEU A 35 3.63 -6.60 15.27
N SER A 36 4.65 -5.88 15.74
CA SER A 36 4.54 -5.02 16.91
C SER A 36 3.56 -3.86 16.69
N PRO A 37 2.45 -3.79 17.45
CA PRO A 37 1.44 -2.73 17.29
C PRO A 37 1.94 -1.36 17.76
N ASP A 38 2.97 -1.32 18.61
CA ASP A 38 3.56 -0.07 19.10
C ASP A 38 4.37 0.67 18.02
N TYR A 39 4.85 -0.07 17.02
CA TYR A 39 5.65 0.48 15.92
C TYR A 39 4.90 0.47 14.59
N VAL A 40 4.18 -0.62 14.29
CA VAL A 40 3.56 -0.85 12.99
C VAL A 40 2.09 -0.45 13.02
N ASP A 41 1.82 0.84 12.83
CA ASP A 41 0.46 1.36 12.64
C ASP A 41 0.06 1.42 11.15
N PRO A 42 -0.94 0.62 10.70
CA PRO A 42 -1.42 0.63 9.33
C PRO A 42 -1.93 1.99 8.86
N VAL A 43 -2.51 2.80 9.76
CA VAL A 43 -3.08 4.12 9.40
C VAL A 43 -1.95 5.08 9.03
N SER A 44 -0.96 5.22 9.91
CA SER A 44 0.23 6.04 9.67
C SER A 44 1.00 5.63 8.41
N ILE A 45 1.11 4.31 8.14
CA ILE A 45 1.73 3.82 6.90
C ILE A 45 0.90 4.25 5.69
N THR A 46 -0.43 4.11 5.76
CA THR A 46 -1.32 4.50 4.65
C THR A 46 -1.18 5.99 4.33
N GLN A 47 -1.10 6.86 5.34
CA GLN A 47 -0.88 8.30 5.15
C GLN A 47 0.39 8.59 4.34
N LYS A 48 1.52 7.97 4.71
CA LYS A 48 2.78 8.12 3.97
C LYS A 48 2.70 7.58 2.55
N VAL A 49 2.00 6.46 2.36
CA VAL A 49 1.84 5.85 1.03
C VAL A 49 1.05 6.75 0.09
N VAL A 50 -0.02 7.40 0.58
CA VAL A 50 -0.84 8.27 -0.27
C VAL A 50 -0.17 9.58 -0.64
N GLU A 51 0.84 10.03 0.12
CA GLU A 51 1.67 11.20 -0.23
C GLU A 51 2.44 10.99 -1.54
N GLY A 52 2.78 9.74 -1.88
CA GLY A 52 3.45 9.39 -3.15
C GLY A 52 2.51 9.11 -4.32
N PHE A 53 1.20 9.34 -4.18
CA PHE A 53 0.24 9.06 -5.24
C PHE A 53 0.26 10.11 -6.35
N TYR A 54 -0.02 9.64 -7.56
CA TYR A 54 -0.28 10.47 -8.72
C TYR A 54 -1.54 9.96 -9.43
N ASN A 55 -2.16 10.81 -10.25
CA ASN A 55 -3.38 10.45 -10.94
C ASN A 55 -3.17 9.27 -11.90
N GLY A 56 -4.04 8.26 -11.82
CA GLY A 56 -3.95 7.06 -12.66
C GLY A 56 -3.02 5.97 -12.12
N ILE A 57 -2.45 6.13 -10.91
CA ILE A 57 -1.63 5.09 -10.26
C ILE A 57 -2.34 3.74 -10.29
N THR A 58 -1.62 2.69 -10.69
CA THR A 58 -2.22 1.37 -10.79
C THR A 58 -2.31 0.70 -9.41
N SER A 59 -3.27 -0.22 -9.24
CA SER A 59 -3.37 -0.99 -7.99
C SER A 59 -2.11 -1.78 -7.63
N SER A 60 -1.28 -2.15 -8.63
CA SER A 60 0.02 -2.81 -8.43
C SER A 60 1.07 -1.82 -7.94
N GLN A 61 1.14 -0.62 -8.53
CA GLN A 61 2.06 0.44 -8.09
C GLN A 61 1.74 0.93 -6.68
N VAL A 62 0.46 0.95 -6.27
CA VAL A 62 0.10 1.23 -4.87
C VAL A 62 0.73 0.22 -3.92
N ASP A 63 0.70 -1.08 -4.25
CA ASP A 63 1.33 -2.11 -3.41
C ASP A 63 2.87 -2.00 -3.43
N THR A 64 3.47 -1.70 -4.59
CA THR A 64 4.92 -1.44 -4.68
C THR A 64 5.34 -0.26 -3.81
N LEU A 65 4.64 0.87 -3.91
CA LEU A 65 4.92 2.06 -3.10
C LEU A 65 4.76 1.78 -1.61
N ALA A 66 3.76 0.98 -1.23
CA ALA A 66 3.57 0.57 0.16
C ALA A 66 4.73 -0.30 0.68
N ALA A 67 5.22 -1.24 -0.14
CA ALA A 67 6.38 -2.05 0.20
C ALA A 67 7.66 -1.21 0.35
N GLU A 68 7.93 -0.28 -0.58
CA GLU A 68 9.06 0.64 -0.53
C GLU A 68 9.01 1.55 0.70
N THR A 69 7.82 2.09 0.99
CA THR A 69 7.58 2.92 2.19
C THR A 69 7.89 2.13 3.47
N CYS A 70 7.42 0.89 3.56
CA CYS A 70 7.73 0.01 4.70
C CYS A 70 9.22 -0.32 4.76
N ALA A 71 9.86 -0.63 3.64
CA ALA A 71 11.29 -0.91 3.60
C ALA A 71 12.13 0.28 4.09
N TYR A 72 11.76 1.51 3.73
CA TYR A 72 12.38 2.72 4.28
C TYR A 72 12.17 2.85 5.80
N MET A 73 10.99 2.51 6.29
CA MET A 73 10.68 2.54 7.73
C MET A 73 11.37 1.44 8.55
N SER A 74 12.05 0.47 7.90
CA SER A 74 12.82 -0.58 8.58
C SER A 74 13.90 -0.06 9.52
N GLN A 75 14.41 1.15 9.27
CA GLN A 75 15.36 1.83 10.15
C GLN A 75 14.78 2.12 11.55
N ARG A 76 13.44 2.13 11.70
CA ARG A 76 12.75 2.36 12.97
C ARG A 76 12.46 1.06 13.72
N HIS A 77 12.10 0.00 13.01
CA HIS A 77 11.78 -1.31 13.60
C HIS A 77 11.84 -2.41 12.53
N HIS A 78 12.36 -3.59 12.86
CA HIS A 78 12.55 -4.69 11.89
C HIS A 78 11.24 -5.21 11.30
N ASP A 79 10.12 -5.12 12.03
CA ASP A 79 8.81 -5.57 11.53
C ASP A 79 8.33 -4.82 10.28
N PHE A 80 8.83 -3.60 10.04
CA PHE A 80 8.57 -2.91 8.79
C PHE A 80 9.20 -3.63 7.59
N SER A 81 10.37 -4.26 7.76
CA SER A 81 10.96 -5.13 6.72
C SER A 81 10.08 -6.36 6.46
N THR A 82 9.56 -6.98 7.52
CA THR A 82 8.63 -8.11 7.41
C THR A 82 7.35 -7.71 6.69
N LEU A 83 6.78 -6.54 7.02
CA LEU A 83 5.60 -6.01 6.35
C LEU A 83 5.88 -5.68 4.88
N ALA A 84 7.02 -5.06 4.57
CA ALA A 84 7.44 -4.77 3.19
C ALA A 84 7.49 -6.04 2.35
N ALA A 85 8.13 -7.09 2.87
CA ALA A 85 8.19 -8.40 2.21
C ALA A 85 6.80 -9.01 1.99
N ARG A 86 5.91 -8.96 3.00
CA ARG A 86 4.53 -9.46 2.89
C ARG A 86 3.72 -8.70 1.82
N ILE A 87 3.87 -7.38 1.74
CA ILE A 87 3.20 -6.56 0.71
C ILE A 87 3.72 -6.93 -0.68
N ALA A 88 5.04 -7.03 -0.86
CA ALA A 88 5.65 -7.40 -2.13
C ALA A 88 5.20 -8.78 -2.63
N ILE A 89 5.18 -9.79 -1.73
CA ILE A 89 4.69 -11.14 -2.03
C ILE A 89 3.19 -11.10 -2.38
N SER A 90 2.38 -10.38 -1.61
CA SER A 90 0.94 -10.22 -1.90
C SER A 90 0.70 -9.57 -3.27
N ASN A 91 1.51 -8.58 -3.64
CA ASN A 91 1.43 -7.94 -4.96
C ASN A 91 1.82 -8.92 -6.06
N LEU A 92 2.92 -9.66 -5.88
CA LEU A 92 3.39 -10.66 -6.82
C LEU A 92 2.31 -11.71 -7.11
N HIS A 93 1.73 -12.32 -6.06
CA HIS A 93 0.66 -13.31 -6.21
C HIS A 93 -0.59 -12.77 -6.93
N LYS A 94 -0.86 -11.46 -6.82
CA LYS A 94 -1.98 -10.84 -7.53
C LYS A 94 -1.66 -10.44 -8.97
N ASN A 95 -0.38 -10.40 -9.34
CA ASN A 95 0.08 -10.05 -10.69
C ASN A 95 0.45 -11.29 -11.52
N THR A 96 0.71 -12.43 -10.88
CA THR A 96 0.81 -13.73 -11.56
C THR A 96 -0.56 -14.39 -11.62
N ARG A 97 -0.87 -15.09 -12.72
CA ARG A 97 -2.03 -15.98 -12.76
C ARG A 97 -1.71 -17.15 -11.82
N ALA A 98 -2.60 -17.46 -10.89
CA ALA A 98 -2.58 -18.78 -10.27
C ALA A 98 -2.81 -19.78 -11.41
N SER A 99 -1.78 -20.55 -11.76
CA SER A 99 -1.93 -21.70 -12.65
C SER A 99 -2.82 -22.76 -11.99
#